data_AF-A0A2U2MUR6-F1
#
_entry.id   AF-A0A2U2MUR6-F1
#
_cell.length_a   1.000
_cell.length_b   1.000
_cell.length_c   1.000
_cell.angle_alpha   90.00
_cell.angle_beta   90.00
_cell.angle_gamma   90.00
#
_symmetry.space_group_name_H-M   'P 1'
#
loop_
_entity.id
_entity.type
_entity.pdbx_description
1 polymer ?
#
loop_
_entity_poly.entity_id
_entity_poly.type
_entity_poly.pdbx_seq_one_letter_code
_entity_poly.pdbx_strand_id
1 'polypeptide(L)'
;MSLRQTKSIVAALQSEINSQIGLVLSYQDNTRENMSLVVTELDGSSRGYDQRMVASIKATQRALDSTLTELRQASQALNQIRAL
;
A
#
# COMPACT_ATOMS: atom_id res chain seq x y z
N MET A 1 3.47 -18.75 26.51
CA MET A 1 4.00 -18.89 25.13
C MET A 1 5.48 -19.23 25.21
N SER A 2 5.94 -20.18 24.41
CA SER A 2 7.38 -20.51 24.30
C SER A 2 8.07 -19.71 23.20
N LEU A 3 9.39 -19.56 23.27
CA LEU A 3 10.20 -18.91 22.22
C LEU A 3 9.95 -19.53 20.83
N ARG A 4 9.79 -20.86 20.78
CA ARG A 4 9.47 -21.59 19.53
C ARG A 4 8.10 -21.17 18.97
N GLN A 5 7.09 -21.05 19.81
CA GLN A 5 5.77 -20.56 19.41
C GLN A 5 5.84 -19.12 18.92
N THR A 6 6.56 -18.24 19.61
CA THR A 6 6.77 -16.84 19.20
C THR A 6 7.43 -16.76 17.83
N LYS A 7 8.49 -17.52 17.57
CA LYS A 7 9.17 -17.54 16.25
C LYS A 7 8.24 -18.02 15.12
N SER A 8 7.38 -19.00 15.40
CA SER A 8 6.38 -19.46 14.43
C SER A 8 5.35 -18.38 14.09
N ILE A 9 4.86 -17.65 15.09
CA ILE A 9 3.90 -16.56 14.89
C ILE A 9 4.55 -15.43 14.09
N VAL A 10 5.78 -15.04 14.43
CA VAL A 10 6.55 -14.02 13.69
C VAL A 10 6.72 -14.40 12.21
N ALA A 11 7.02 -15.67 11.92
CA ALA A 11 7.14 -16.13 10.54
C ALA A 11 5.81 -16.03 9.77
N ALA A 12 4.69 -16.37 10.40
CA ALA A 12 3.36 -16.22 9.80
C ALA A 12 3.01 -14.75 9.53
N LEU A 13 3.24 -13.87 10.51
CA LEU A 13 3.03 -12.43 10.37
C LEU A 13 3.90 -11.83 9.25
N GLN A 14 5.15 -12.29 9.10
CA GLN A 14 6.05 -11.82 8.05
C GLN A 14 5.55 -12.23 6.66
N SER A 15 5.00 -13.45 6.52
CA SER A 15 4.39 -13.90 5.26
C SER A 15 3.16 -13.05 4.90
N GLU A 16 2.31 -12.75 5.88
CA GLU A 16 1.11 -11.94 5.69
C GLU A 16 1.48 -10.50 5.27
N ILE A 17 2.44 -9.87 5.95
CA ILE A 17 2.93 -8.53 5.57
C ILE A 17 3.48 -8.51 4.15
N ASN A 18 4.25 -9.53 3.75
CA ASN A 18 4.77 -9.61 2.39
C ASN A 18 3.66 -9.72 1.34
N SER A 19 2.61 -10.49 1.64
CA SER A 19 1.41 -10.59 0.80
C SER A 19 0.72 -9.23 0.67
N GLN A 20 0.51 -8.53 1.79
CA GLN A 20 -0.11 -7.20 1.80
C GLN A 20 0.72 -6.16 1.05
N ILE A 21 2.05 -6.19 1.16
CA ILE A 21 2.94 -5.32 0.36
C ILE A 21 2.70 -5.56 -1.14
N GLY A 22 2.62 -6.82 -1.57
CA GLY A 22 2.34 -7.16 -2.97
C GLY A 22 0.98 -6.65 -3.46
N LEU A 23 -0.06 -6.75 -2.62
CA LEU A 23 -1.39 -6.21 -2.91
C LEU A 23 -1.38 -4.68 -3.02
N VAL A 24 -0.74 -3.99 -2.07
CA VAL A 24 -0.65 -2.51 -2.07
C VAL A 24 0.09 -2.03 -3.32
N LEU A 25 1.20 -2.65 -3.69
CA LEU A 25 1.93 -2.31 -4.92
C LEU A 25 1.04 -2.49 -6.17
N SER A 26 0.33 -3.61 -6.27
CA SER A 26 -0.63 -3.86 -7.36
C SER A 26 -1.73 -2.78 -7.42
N TYR A 27 -2.26 -2.38 -6.27
CA TYR A 27 -3.25 -1.30 -6.20
C TYR A 27 -2.66 0.05 -6.59
N GLN A 28 -1.42 0.35 -6.23
CA GLN A 28 -0.75 1.59 -6.62
C GLN A 28 -0.57 1.69 -8.13
N ASP A 29 -0.12 0.61 -8.76
CA ASP A 29 0.08 0.56 -10.21
C ASP A 29 -1.25 0.72 -10.95
N ASN A 30 -2.29 -0.02 -10.57
CA ASN A 30 -3.62 0.11 -11.13
C ASN A 30 -4.20 1.52 -10.92
N THR A 31 -3.99 2.11 -9.73
CA THR A 31 -4.47 3.47 -9.44
C THR A 31 -3.74 4.51 -10.29
N ARG A 32 -2.43 4.34 -10.51
CA ARG A 32 -1.64 5.25 -11.36
C ARG A 32 -2.06 5.16 -12.83
N GLU A 33 -2.29 3.95 -13.35
CA GLU A 33 -2.80 3.74 -14.70
C GLU A 33 -4.18 4.37 -14.88
N ASN A 34 -5.12 4.06 -13.99
CA ASN A 34 -6.46 4.64 -14.00
C ASN A 34 -6.43 6.17 -13.88
N MET A 35 -5.51 6.73 -13.09
CA MET A 35 -5.34 8.18 -13.01
C MET A 35 -4.87 8.77 -14.33
N SER A 36 -3.96 8.10 -15.04
CA SER A 36 -3.49 8.55 -16.34
C SER A 36 -4.62 8.57 -17.37
N LEU A 37 -5.48 7.53 -17.37
CA LEU A 37 -6.67 7.47 -18.22
C LEU A 37 -7.65 8.59 -17.87
N VAL A 38 -7.97 8.76 -16.59
CA VAL A 38 -8.87 9.82 -16.11
C VAL A 38 -8.34 11.21 -16.49
N VAL A 39 -7.04 11.48 -16.30
CA VAL A 39 -6.46 12.78 -16.69
C VAL A 39 -6.53 12.99 -18.20
N THR A 40 -6.33 11.95 -19.01
CA THR A 40 -6.40 12.04 -20.48
C THR A 40 -7.83 12.30 -20.96
N GLU A 41 -8.83 11.61 -20.39
CA GLU A 41 -10.25 11.80 -20.72
C GLU A 41 -10.79 13.15 -20.23
N LEU A 42 -10.19 13.70 -19.18
CA LEU A 42 -10.58 14.99 -18.59
C LEU A 42 -9.75 16.17 -19.11
N ASP A 43 -8.75 15.92 -19.97
CA ASP A 43 -7.91 16.97 -20.52
C ASP A 43 -8.77 17.92 -21.39
N GLY A 44 -8.80 19.20 -21.00
CA GLY A 44 -9.69 20.22 -21.58
C GLY A 44 -11.05 20.42 -20.90
N SER A 45 -11.43 19.62 -19.89
CA SER A 45 -12.69 19.81 -19.14
C SER A 45 -12.52 20.71 -17.92
N SER A 46 -13.22 21.85 -17.89
CA SER A 46 -13.20 22.82 -16.77
C SER A 46 -14.21 22.52 -15.66
N ARG A 47 -14.81 21.33 -15.62
CA ARG A 47 -15.92 21.03 -14.69
C ARG A 47 -15.38 20.71 -13.29
N GLY A 48 -15.97 21.30 -12.25
CA GLY A 48 -15.55 21.07 -10.85
C GLY A 48 -15.74 19.64 -10.31
N TYR A 49 -16.36 18.74 -11.07
CA TYR A 49 -16.44 17.31 -10.74
C TYR A 49 -15.15 16.57 -11.09
N ASP A 50 -14.49 16.99 -12.18
CA ASP A 50 -13.29 16.38 -12.73
C ASP A 50 -12.08 16.65 -11.82
N GLN A 51 -11.99 17.89 -11.32
CA GLN A 51 -10.98 18.26 -10.32
C GLN A 51 -11.15 17.52 -8.99
N ARG A 52 -12.40 17.28 -8.54
CA ARG A 52 -12.68 16.51 -7.32
C ARG A 52 -12.30 15.05 -7.48
N MET A 53 -12.59 14.46 -8.64
CA MET A 53 -12.17 13.09 -8.96
C MET A 53 -10.64 12.95 -8.94
N VAL A 54 -9.92 13.84 -9.61
CA VAL A 54 -8.43 13.84 -9.60
C VAL A 54 -7.89 14.01 -8.18
N ALA A 55 -8.50 14.88 -7.36
CA ALA A 55 -8.09 15.07 -5.97
C ALA A 55 -8.31 13.81 -5.12
N SER A 56 -9.45 13.12 -5.26
CA SER A 56 -9.73 11.86 -4.58
C SER A 56 -8.74 10.76 -4.98
N ILE A 57 -8.40 10.64 -6.26
CA ILE A 57 -7.42 9.65 -6.73
C ILE A 57 -6.02 9.93 -6.16
N LYS A 58 -5.59 11.20 -6.15
CA LYS A 58 -4.33 11.60 -5.51
C LYS A 58 -4.31 11.30 -4.01
N ALA A 59 -5.44 11.46 -3.32
CA ALA A 59 -5.57 11.11 -1.90
C ALA A 59 -5.43 9.59 -1.69
N THR A 60 -6.06 8.77 -2.55
CA THR A 60 -5.91 7.31 -2.53
C THR A 60 -4.45 6.88 -2.74
N GLN A 61 -3.73 7.50 -3.69
CA GLN A 61 -2.30 7.19 -3.91
C GLN A 61 -1.46 7.45 -2.67
N ARG A 62 -1.65 8.61 -2.01
CA ARG A 62 -0.95 8.95 -0.76
C ARG A 62 -1.27 7.97 0.37
N ALA A 63 -2.53 7.52 0.48
CA ALA A 63 -2.91 6.53 1.47
C ALA A 63 -2.18 5.19 1.22
N LEU A 64 -2.12 4.74 -0.04
CA LEU A 64 -1.37 3.54 -0.41
C LEU A 64 0.13 3.66 -0.14
N ASP A 65 0.74 4.83 -0.39
CA ASP A 65 2.15 5.09 -0.05
C ASP A 65 2.41 5.00 1.47
N SER A 66 1.50 5.54 2.28
CA SER A 66 1.56 5.44 3.75
C SER A 66 1.47 3.99 4.20
N THR A 67 0.48 3.25 3.69
CA THR A 67 0.30 1.83 4.00
C THR A 67 1.53 1.01 3.63
N LEU A 68 2.14 1.25 2.46
CA LEU A 68 3.37 0.57 2.05
C LEU A 68 4.53 0.86 3.02
N THR A 69 4.63 2.09 3.50
CA THR A 69 5.65 2.50 4.47
C THR A 69 5.45 1.79 5.81
N GLU A 70 4.22 1.75 6.32
CA GLU A 70 3.87 1.08 7.57
C GLU A 70 4.13 -0.44 7.50
N LEU A 71 3.76 -1.08 6.38
CA LEU A 71 4.01 -2.51 6.17
C LEU A 71 5.51 -2.82 6.11
N ARG A 72 6.31 -1.97 5.48
CA ARG A 72 7.79 -2.12 5.46
C ARG A 72 8.38 -1.98 6.86
N GLN A 73 7.91 -1.03 7.66
CA GLN A 73 8.34 -0.87 9.06
C GLN A 73 7.96 -2.10 9.90
N ALA A 74 6.74 -2.59 9.75
CA ALA A 74 6.28 -3.80 10.44
C ALA A 74 7.12 -5.03 10.07
N SER A 75 7.47 -5.21 8.78
CA SER A 75 8.39 -6.27 8.35
C SER A 75 9.77 -6.12 8.98
N GLN A 76 10.33 -4.91 9.05
CA GLN A 76 11.63 -4.68 9.67
C GLN A 76 11.60 -5.02 11.17
N ALA A 77 10.54 -4.66 11.88
CA ALA A 77 10.36 -5.00 13.28
C ALA A 77 10.28 -6.53 13.51
N LEU A 78 9.54 -7.26 12.65
CA LEU A 78 9.49 -8.72 12.73
C LEU A 78 10.85 -9.37 12.48
N ASN A 79 11.65 -8.83 11.57
CA ASN A 79 13.02 -9.31 11.34
C ASN A 79 13.92 -9.13 12.56
N GLN A 80 13.78 -8.03 13.30
CA GLN A 80 14.51 -7.82 14.56
C GLN A 80 14.13 -8.86 15.62
N ILE A 81 12.84 -9.17 15.76
CA ILE A 81 12.36 -10.19 16.72
C ILE A 81 12.88 -11.59 16.34
N ARG A 82 12.94 -11.90 15.04
CA ARG A 82 13.44 -13.20 14.56
C ARG A 82 14.94 -13.41 14.86
N ALA A 83 15.71 -12.33 14.97
CA ALA A 83 17.14 -12.36 15.24
C ALA A 83 17.50 -12.58 16.73
N LEU A 84 16.52 -12.51 17.63
CA LEU A 84 16.64 -12.85 19.07
C LEU A 84 16.58 -14.36 19.30
#